data_AF-A0A5E6VYL2-F1
#
_entry.id   AF-A0A5E6VYL2-F1
#
_cell.length_a   1.000
_cell.length_b   1.000
_cell.length_c   1.000
_cell.angle_alpha   90.00
_cell.angle_beta   90.00
_cell.angle_gamma   90.00
#
_symmetry.space_group_name_H-M   'P 1'
#
loop_
_entity.id
_entity.type
_entity.pdbx_description
1 polymer ?
#
loop_
_entity_poly.entity_id
_entity_poly.type
_entity_poly.pdbx_seq_one_letter_code
_entity_poly.pdbx_strand_id
1 'polypeptide(L)' 'MSTSNHDLAIGMLNGYVESMIDPQCAAVAVKASANTALLIFRTLSVISATEEAHYTERLRRVYERRQGRPA' A
#
# COMPACT_ATOMS: atom_id res chain seq x y z
N MET A 1 3.99 12.81 -19.61
CA MET A 1 4.88 12.45 -18.48
C MET A 1 4.19 11.60 -17.40
N SER A 2 2.99 11.05 -17.63
CA SER A 2 2.13 10.53 -16.55
C SER A 2 2.20 9.02 -16.29
N THR A 3 2.58 8.20 -17.28
CA THR A 3 2.51 6.73 -17.16
C THR A 3 3.65 6.16 -16.30
N SER A 4 4.89 6.63 -16.50
CA SER A 4 6.05 6.06 -15.80
C SER A 4 6.02 6.25 -14.27
N ASN A 5 5.56 7.41 -13.77
CA ASN A 5 5.44 7.65 -12.33
C ASN A 5 4.27 6.88 -11.72
N HIS A 6 3.18 6.75 -12.48
CA HIS A 6 2.02 5.96 -12.08
C HIS A 6 2.39 4.48 -11.98
N ASP A 7 3.04 3.92 -13.00
CA ASP A 7 3.47 2.52 -13.03
C ASP A 7 4.44 2.22 -11.88
N LEU A 8 5.36 3.14 -11.59
CA LEU A 8 6.26 3.02 -10.44
C LEU A 8 5.51 3.06 -9.11
N ALA A 9 4.52 3.94 -8.97
CA ALA A 9 3.68 4.01 -7.78
C ALA A 9 2.88 2.71 -7.56
N ILE A 10 2.27 2.18 -8.63
CA ILE A 10 1.56 0.90 -8.61
C ILE A 10 2.51 -0.25 -8.22
N GLY A 11 3.72 -0.28 -8.80
CA GLY A 11 4.74 -1.27 -8.44
C GLY A 11 5.12 -1.19 -6.96
N MET A 12 5.35 0.02 -6.43
CA MET A 12 5.71 0.23 -5.03
C MET A 12 4.57 -0.17 -4.08
N LEU A 13 3.33 0.17 -4.40
CA LEU A 13 2.14 -0.21 -3.61
C LEU A 13 1.92 -1.72 -3.61
N ASN A 14 2.13 -2.41 -4.73
CA ASN A 14 2.10 -3.87 -4.78
C ASN A 14 3.22 -4.48 -3.92
N GLY A 15 4.44 -3.93 -3.98
CA GLY A 15 5.55 -4.37 -3.13
C GLY A 15 5.27 -4.21 -1.63
N TYR A 16 4.55 -3.16 -1.22
CA TYR A 16 4.09 -3.04 0.18
C TYR A 16 3.09 -4.12 0.57
N VAL A 17 2.18 -4.50 -0.33
CA VAL A 17 1.24 -5.60 -0.07
C VAL A 17 1.99 -6.92 0.09
N GLU A 18 2.98 -7.19 -0.76
CA GLU A 18 3.84 -8.38 -0.68
C GLU A 18 4.65 -8.39 0.64
N SER A 19 5.28 -7.27 0.97
CA SER A 19 6.03 -7.09 2.23
C SER A 19 5.15 -7.25 3.47
N MET A 20 3.85 -6.94 3.38
CA MET A 20 2.92 -7.12 4.48
C MET A 20 2.69 -8.61 4.77
N ILE A 21 2.80 -9.48 3.75
CA ILE A 21 2.65 -10.94 3.88
C ILE A 21 3.96 -11.58 4.37
N ASP A 22 5.12 -10.98 4.07
CA ASP A 22 6.43 -11.50 4.46
C ASP A 22 6.61 -11.52 5.99
N PRO A 23 6.82 -12.71 6.61
CA PRO A 23 7.05 -12.83 8.04
C PRO A 23 8.33 -12.14 8.53
N GLN A 24 9.34 -11.93 7.66
CA GLN A 24 10.59 -11.26 7.99
C GLN A 24 10.43 -9.73 8.10
N CYS A 25 9.42 -9.15 7.45
CA CYS A 25 9.15 -7.71 7.54
C CYS A 25 8.32 -7.37 8.78
N ALA A 26 8.59 -6.24 9.44
CA ALA A 26 7.74 -5.78 10.54
C ALA A 26 6.41 -5.22 10.02
N ALA A 27 5.28 -5.89 10.28
CA ALA A 27 3.96 -5.53 9.75
C ALA A 27 3.55 -4.06 10.04
N VAL A 28 3.85 -3.57 11.25
CA VAL A 28 3.54 -2.20 11.66
C VAL A 28 4.36 -1.19 10.84
N ALA A 29 5.64 -1.48 10.60
CA ALA A 29 6.51 -0.62 9.80
C ALA A 29 6.05 -0.62 8.33
N VAL A 30 5.74 -1.78 7.76
CA VAL A 30 5.21 -1.88 6.39
C VAL A 30 3.92 -1.07 6.25
N LYS A 31 3.00 -1.17 7.22
CA LYS A 31 1.74 -0.42 7.21
C LYS A 31 1.97 1.09 7.25
N ALA A 32 2.86 1.56 8.12
CA ALA A 32 3.19 2.97 8.24
C ALA A 32 3.83 3.53 6.95
N SER A 33 4.77 2.77 6.37
CA SER A 33 5.43 3.13 5.10
C SER A 33 4.44 3.17 3.94
N ALA A 34 3.57 2.16 3.83
CA ALA A 34 2.58 2.08 2.77
C ALA A 34 1.54 3.22 2.85
N ASN A 35 1.07 3.55 4.05
CA ASN A 35 0.17 4.68 4.26
C ASN A 35 0.82 6.02 3.89
N THR A 36 2.10 6.18 4.21
CA THR A 36 2.87 7.38 3.82
C THR A 36 3.00 7.48 2.30
N ALA A 37 3.31 6.37 1.63
CA ALA A 37 3.39 6.31 0.18
C ALA A 37 2.06 6.66 -0.49
N LEU A 38 0.94 6.14 0.02
CA LEU A 38 -0.40 6.46 -0.47
C LEU A 38 -0.69 7.96 -0.38
N LEU A 39 -0.41 8.57 0.77
CA LEU A 39 -0.59 10.01 0.96
C LEU A 39 0.23 10.83 -0.03
N ILE A 40 1.51 10.48 -0.23
CA ILE A 40 2.40 11.18 -1.16
C ILE A 40 1.88 11.04 -2.61
N PHE A 41 1.59 9.82 -3.05
CA PHE A 41 1.13 9.59 -4.42
C PHE A 41 -0.21 10.24 -4.71
N ARG A 42 -1.13 10.26 -3.73
CA ARG A 42 -2.40 10.97 -3.87
C ARG A 42 -2.19 12.48 -3.97
N THR A 43 -1.36 13.04 -3.10
CA THR A 43 -1.05 14.48 -3.05
C THR A 43 -0.41 14.96 -4.36
N LEU A 44 0.48 14.15 -4.94
CA LEU A 44 1.13 14.44 -6.20
C LEU A 44 0.27 14.11 -7.44
N SER A 45 -1.00 13.72 -7.24
CA SER A 45 -1.91 13.27 -8.30
C SER A 45 -1.35 12.13 -9.18
N VAL A 46 -0.46 11.31 -8.61
CA VAL A 46 0.10 10.12 -9.27
C VAL A 46 -0.90 8.96 -9.25
N ILE A 47 -1.73 8.87 -8.19
CA ILE A 47 -2.85 7.93 -8.10
C ILE A 47 -4.17 8.67 -7.87
N SER A 48 -5.26 8.06 -8.32
CA SER A 48 -6.62 8.53 -8.07
C SER A 48 -7.08 8.21 -6.63
N ALA A 49 -8.17 8.86 -6.20
CA ALA A 49 -8.81 8.55 -4.92
C ALA A 49 -9.36 7.11 -4.86
N THR A 50 -9.81 6.58 -6.00
CA THR A 50 -10.30 5.20 -6.09
C THR A 50 -9.17 4.21 -5.86
N GLU A 51 -8.00 4.46 -6.44
CA GLU A 51 -6.82 3.62 -6.25
C GLU A 51 -6.28 3.71 -4.84
N GLU A 52 -6.24 4.91 -4.26
CA GLU A 52 -5.90 5.12 -2.86
C GLU A 52 -6.79 4.29 -1.94
N ALA A 53 -8.12 4.37 -2.11
CA ALA A 53 -9.07 3.59 -1.32
C ALA A 53 -8.88 2.08 -1.52
N HIS A 54 -8.68 1.64 -2.75
CA HIS A 54 -8.42 0.24 -3.08
C HIS A 54 -7.18 -0.31 -2.36
N TYR A 55 -6.04 0.39 -2.45
CA TYR A 55 -4.80 -0.05 -1.81
C TYR A 55 -4.87 0.05 -0.29
N THR A 56 -5.50 1.10 0.25
CA THR A 56 -5.75 1.24 1.70
C THR A 56 -6.51 0.04 2.24
N GLU A 57 -7.62 -0.33 1.59
CA GLU A 57 -8.43 -1.48 2.01
C GLU A 57 -7.68 -2.80 1.85
N ARG A 58 -6.94 -2.97 0.74
CA ARG A 58 -6.13 -4.17 0.51
C ARG A 58 -5.07 -4.34 1.60
N LEU A 59 -4.34 -3.27 1.95
CA LEU A 59 -3.35 -3.28 3.03
C LEU A 59 -3.98 -3.55 4.40
N ARG A 60 -5.16 -2.96 4.68
CA ARG A 60 -5.91 -3.22 5.92
C ARG A 60 -6.23 -4.70 6.07
N ARG A 61 -6.83 -5.32 5.05
CA ARG A 61 -7.22 -6.74 5.08
C ARG A 61 -6.01 -7.66 5.28
N VAL A 62 -4.89 -7.39 4.58
CA VAL A 62 -3.68 -8.20 4.72
C VAL A 62 -3.08 -8.04 6.12
N TYR A 63 -3.04 -6.82 6.65
CA TYR A 63 -2.59 -6.55 8.01
C TYR A 63 -3.45 -7.27 9.07
N GLU A 64 -4.77 -7.22 8.95
CA GLU A 64 -5.68 -7.89 9.89
C GLU A 64 -5.53 -9.41 9.86
N ARG A 65 -5.45 -10.00 8.66
CA ARG A 65 -5.16 -11.44 8.49
C ARG A 65 -3.84 -11.81 9.16
N ARG A 66 -2.80 -10.99 9.00
CA ARG A 66 -1.50 -11.22 9.63
C ARG A 66 -1.55 -11.12 11.16
N GLN A 67 -2.46 -10.31 11.70
CA GLN A 67 -2.71 -10.21 13.14
C GLN A 67 -3.63 -11.32 13.67
N GLY A 68 -4.06 -12.27 12.83
CA GLY A 68 -5.01 -13.32 13.21
C GLY A 68 -6.42 -12.79 13.50
N ARG A 69 -6.76 -11.59 13.01
CA ARG A 69 -8.08 -10.99 13.18
C ARG A 69 -8.97 -11.33 11.98
N PRO A 70 -10.27 -11.61 12.18
CA PRO A 70 -11.21 -11.68 11.07
C PRO A 70 -11.24 -10.31 10.37
N ALA A 71 -11.09 -10.32 9.04
CA ALA A 71 -11.00 -9.13 8.18
C ALA A 71 -12.37 -8.54 7.83
#